data_AF-A0A9D5V4D9-F1
#
_entry.id   AF-A0A9D5V4D9-F1
#
_cell.length_a   1.000
_cell.length_b   1.000
_cell.length_c   1.000
_cell.angle_alpha   90.00
_cell.angle_beta   90.00
_cell.angle_gamma   90.00
#
_symmetry.space_group_name_H-M   'P 1'
#
loop_
_entity.id
_entity.type
_entity.pdbx_description
1 polymer ?
#
loop_
_entity_poly.entity_id
_entity_poly.type
_entity_poly.pdbx_seq_one_letter_code
_entity_poly.pdbx_strand_id
1 'polypeptide(L)'
;METILKMMEGVSFFEAFTNEERHQLAQKGHFFEVFRDGDVIIQEGDLNDSALFVILTGTAFVRRDEFKDHIIDYLEAGSVVGEASFLVNGRRRMASVVAQGIVNAFKLDRMALEEFECPFRLKITNVLVTIVVERLERVHEAIEKLMG
;
A
#
# COMPACT_ATOMS: atom_id res chain seq x y z
N MET A 1 -17.32 -3.99 -10.87
CA MET A 1 -17.07 -5.12 -9.95
C MET A 1 -16.10 -6.11 -10.57
N GLU A 2 -16.45 -6.73 -11.70
CA GLU A 2 -15.61 -7.71 -12.39
C GLU A 2 -14.21 -7.17 -12.77
N THR A 3 -14.14 -5.94 -13.25
CA THR A 3 -12.87 -5.26 -13.57
C THR A 3 -11.97 -5.05 -12.33
N ILE A 4 -12.55 -4.80 -11.16
CA ILE A 4 -11.81 -4.59 -9.91
C ILE A 4 -11.27 -5.92 -9.40
N LEU A 5 -12.10 -6.96 -9.37
CA LEU A 5 -11.69 -8.30 -8.96
C LEU A 5 -10.53 -8.80 -9.83
N LYS A 6 -10.60 -8.55 -11.15
CA LYS A 6 -9.51 -8.86 -12.08
C LYS A 6 -8.21 -8.09 -11.76
N MET A 7 -8.31 -6.85 -11.30
CA MET A 7 -7.14 -6.07 -10.86
C MET A 7 -6.53 -6.55 -9.53
N MET A 8 -7.30 -7.30 -8.73
CA MET A 8 -6.81 -7.91 -7.49
C MET A 8 -6.14 -9.27 -7.73
N GLU A 9 -6.36 -9.89 -8.89
CA GLU A 9 -5.74 -11.17 -9.24
C GLU A 9 -4.22 -11.01 -9.42
N GLY A 10 -3.44 -11.89 -8.78
CA GLY A 10 -1.97 -11.89 -8.87
C GLY A 10 -1.28 -10.79 -8.05
N VAL A 11 -2.04 -9.98 -7.30
CA VAL A 11 -1.50 -8.98 -6.37
C VAL A 11 -1.33 -9.65 -5.01
N SER A 12 -0.07 -9.74 -4.54
CA SER A 12 0.33 -10.50 -3.33
C SER A 12 -0.51 -10.20 -2.09
N PHE A 13 -0.87 -8.94 -1.87
CA PHE A 13 -1.75 -8.55 -0.76
C PHE A 13 -3.07 -9.34 -0.74
N PHE A 14 -3.69 -9.61 -1.89
CA PHE A 14 -4.99 -10.28 -1.96
C PHE A 14 -4.91 -11.82 -2.01
N GLU A 15 -3.71 -12.40 -2.06
CA GLU A 15 -3.52 -13.87 -2.14
C GLU A 15 -4.00 -14.58 -0.88
N ALA A 16 -3.86 -13.95 0.29
CA ALA A 16 -4.33 -14.49 1.56
C ALA A 16 -5.86 -14.51 1.70
N PHE A 17 -6.60 -13.88 0.78
CA PHE A 17 -8.04 -13.67 0.86
C PHE A 17 -8.82 -14.65 -0.02
N THR A 18 -9.93 -15.18 0.50
CA THR A 18 -10.85 -16.03 -0.28
C THR A 18 -11.56 -15.21 -1.35
N ASN A 19 -12.23 -15.87 -2.30
CA ASN A 19 -13.01 -15.17 -3.30
C ASN A 19 -14.11 -14.31 -2.66
N GLU A 20 -14.83 -14.82 -1.67
CA GLU A 20 -15.87 -14.08 -0.94
C GLU A 20 -15.30 -12.83 -0.26
N GLU A 21 -14.14 -12.95 0.39
CA GLU A 21 -13.46 -11.82 1.03
C GLU A 21 -12.96 -10.78 0.01
N ARG A 22 -12.44 -11.22 -1.14
CA ARG A 22 -12.09 -10.31 -2.24
C ARG A 22 -13.32 -9.57 -2.78
N HIS A 23 -14.47 -10.25 -2.85
CA HIS A 23 -15.73 -9.59 -3.20
C HIS A 23 -16.13 -8.57 -2.14
N GLN A 24 -15.97 -8.86 -0.84
CA GLN A 24 -16.24 -7.89 0.22
C GLN A 24 -15.34 -6.65 0.12
N LEU A 25 -14.05 -6.83 -0.18
CA LEU A 25 -13.11 -5.74 -0.42
C LEU A 25 -13.48 -4.93 -1.69
N ALA A 26 -13.91 -5.61 -2.75
CA ALA A 26 -14.29 -4.96 -4.03
C ALA A 26 -15.65 -4.25 -3.98
N GLN A 27 -16.57 -4.69 -3.11
CA GLN A 27 -17.94 -4.18 -3.04
C GLN A 27 -18.04 -2.73 -2.54
N LYS A 28 -17.06 -2.28 -1.76
CA LYS A 28 -17.02 -0.93 -1.19
C LYS A 28 -16.22 -0.03 -2.14
N GLY A 29 -16.90 0.50 -3.15
CA GLY A 29 -16.28 1.24 -4.26
C GLY A 29 -15.46 2.48 -3.90
N HIS A 30 -15.53 2.97 -2.67
CA HIS A 30 -14.70 4.08 -2.18
C HIS A 30 -13.26 3.65 -1.81
N PHE A 31 -12.95 2.35 -1.88
CA PHE A 31 -11.58 1.85 -1.70
C PHE A 31 -10.74 1.88 -2.97
N PHE A 32 -11.25 2.36 -4.10
CA PHE A 32 -10.52 2.34 -5.36
C PHE A 32 -10.29 3.75 -5.87
N GLU A 33 -9.03 4.14 -5.93
CA GLU A 33 -8.62 5.45 -6.42
C GLU A 33 -7.79 5.31 -7.70
N VAL A 34 -7.99 6.26 -8.61
CA VAL A 34 -7.24 6.36 -9.87
C VAL A 34 -6.42 7.63 -9.80
N PHE A 35 -5.11 7.46 -9.93
CA PHE A 35 -4.14 8.54 -9.96
C PHE A 35 -3.61 8.70 -11.40
N ARG A 36 -3.36 9.95 -11.78
CA ARG A 36 -2.74 10.32 -13.05
C ARG A 36 -1.25 10.58 -12.84
N ASP A 37 -0.54 10.74 -13.96
CA ASP A 37 0.89 11.02 -13.94
C ASP A 37 1.20 12.27 -13.09
N GLY A 38 2.11 12.11 -12.14
CA GLY A 38 2.50 13.18 -11.21
C GLY A 38 1.58 13.39 -10.01
N ASP A 39 0.44 12.70 -9.92
CA ASP A 39 -0.43 12.80 -8.74
C ASP A 39 0.28 12.23 -7.49
N VAL A 40 0.13 12.92 -6.37
CA VAL A 40 0.69 12.51 -5.08
C VAL A 40 -0.28 11.54 -4.39
N ILE A 41 0.13 10.28 -4.26
CA ILE A 41 -0.62 9.22 -3.57
C ILE A 41 -0.45 9.35 -2.05
N ILE A 42 0.79 9.60 -1.61
CA ILE A 42 1.15 9.87 -0.22
C ILE A 42 2.07 11.08 -0.20
N GLN A 43 1.81 12.03 0.71
CA GLN A 43 2.65 13.21 0.90
C GLN A 43 3.57 13.03 2.12
N GLU A 44 4.89 13.18 1.94
CA GLU A 44 5.84 13.21 3.05
C GLU A 44 5.44 14.28 4.07
N GLY A 45 5.62 13.99 5.36
CA GLY A 45 5.36 14.96 6.40
C GLY A 45 3.92 14.97 6.91
N ASP A 46 2.98 14.41 6.15
CA ASP A 46 1.57 14.38 6.55
C ASP A 46 1.37 13.53 7.82
N LEU A 47 0.58 14.08 8.73
CA LEU A 47 0.19 13.50 10.02
C LEU A 47 -1.31 13.17 10.08
N ASN A 48 -2.09 13.74 9.17
CA ASN A 48 -3.55 13.60 9.14
C ASN A 48 -3.98 12.42 8.26
N ASP A 49 -3.18 12.07 7.26
CA ASP A 49 -3.42 10.90 6.43
C ASP A 49 -2.74 9.64 7.00
N SER A 50 -3.56 8.63 7.27
CA SER A 50 -3.12 7.31 7.75
C SER A 50 -3.60 6.16 6.87
N ALA A 51 -4.07 6.46 5.65
CA ALA A 51 -4.49 5.43 4.72
C ALA A 51 -3.33 4.55 4.27
N LEU A 52 -3.63 3.30 3.99
CA LEU A 52 -2.77 2.34 3.32
C LEU A 52 -3.20 2.30 1.85
N PHE A 53 -2.24 2.12 0.94
CA PHE A 53 -2.51 1.92 -0.48
C PHE A 53 -1.86 0.63 -0.98
N VAL A 54 -2.55 -0.09 -1.86
CA VAL A 54 -2.03 -1.25 -2.60
C VAL A 54 -2.09 -0.92 -4.09
N ILE A 55 -0.95 -0.94 -4.76
CA ILE A 55 -0.89 -0.70 -6.21
C ILE A 55 -1.49 -1.92 -6.92
N LEU A 56 -2.57 -1.70 -7.66
CA LEU A 56 -3.24 -2.76 -8.42
C LEU A 56 -2.69 -2.84 -9.84
N THR A 57 -2.48 -1.69 -10.48
CA THR A 57 -1.90 -1.57 -11.82
C THR A 57 -1.14 -0.25 -11.95
N GLY A 58 -0.20 -0.20 -12.89
CA GLY A 58 0.65 0.98 -13.12
C GLY A 58 1.90 0.98 -12.24
N THR A 59 2.58 2.12 -12.22
CA THR A 59 3.84 2.31 -11.50
C THR A 59 3.80 3.60 -10.71
N ALA A 60 4.39 3.60 -9.52
CA ALA A 60 4.63 4.81 -8.74
C ALA A 60 6.09 4.85 -8.28
N PHE A 61 6.56 5.99 -7.81
CA PHE A 61 7.90 6.10 -7.24
C PHE A 61 7.87 6.75 -5.87
N VAL A 62 8.84 6.38 -5.05
CA VAL A 62 9.04 6.90 -3.70
C VAL A 62 10.14 7.95 -3.75
N ARG A 63 9.91 9.12 -3.15
CA ARG A 63 10.93 10.17 -2.98
C ARG A 63 10.88 10.75 -1.59
N ARG A 64 11.99 11.35 -1.15
CA ARG A 64 12.04 12.15 0.08
C ARG A 64 12.71 13.49 -0.16
N ASP A 65 12.19 14.53 0.48
CA ASP A 65 12.67 15.90 0.35
C ASP A 65 14.14 16.01 0.80
N GLU A 66 14.53 15.25 1.82
CA GLU A 66 15.91 15.23 2.34
C GLU A 66 16.97 14.77 1.33
N PHE A 67 16.56 14.01 0.29
CA PHE A 67 17.45 13.52 -0.76
C PHE A 67 17.37 14.34 -2.05
N LYS A 68 17.00 15.63 -1.95
CA LYS A 68 16.84 16.52 -3.12
C LYS A 68 15.91 15.94 -4.19
N ASP A 69 14.78 15.37 -3.76
CA ASP A 69 13.81 14.69 -4.63
C ASP A 69 14.35 13.47 -5.39
N HIS A 70 15.44 12.85 -4.93
CA HIS A 70 15.90 11.60 -5.54
C HIS A 70 14.87 10.48 -5.37
N ILE A 71 14.69 9.71 -6.44
CA ILE A 71 13.84 8.51 -6.41
C ILE A 71 14.55 7.44 -5.60
N ILE A 72 13.91 7.02 -4.52
CA ILE A 72 14.43 6.02 -3.57
C ILE A 72 14.05 4.62 -4.03
N ASP A 73 12.84 4.48 -4.57
CA ASP A 73 12.30 3.19 -4.98
C ASP A 73 11.22 3.36 -6.05
N TYR A 74 10.99 2.30 -6.83
CA TYR A 74 9.87 2.19 -7.76
C TYR A 74 8.90 1.12 -7.27
N LEU A 75 7.62 1.42 -7.35
CA LEU A 75 6.52 0.59 -6.88
C LEU A 75 5.76 0.07 -8.09
N GLU A 76 5.61 -1.25 -8.15
CA GLU A 76 4.83 -1.93 -9.17
C GLU A 76 3.54 -2.51 -8.55
N ALA A 77 2.69 -3.12 -9.39
CA ALA A 77 1.52 -3.86 -8.92
C ALA A 77 1.90 -4.90 -7.85
N GLY A 78 1.12 -4.98 -6.77
CA GLY A 78 1.48 -5.77 -5.57
C GLY A 78 2.13 -4.94 -4.46
N SER A 79 2.68 -3.77 -4.77
CA SER A 79 3.33 -2.93 -3.77
C SER A 79 2.32 -2.35 -2.79
N VAL A 80 2.63 -2.46 -1.50
CA VAL A 80 1.85 -1.88 -0.40
C VAL A 80 2.56 -0.66 0.16
N VAL A 81 1.90 0.47 0.38
CA VAL A 81 2.53 1.67 0.94
C VAL A 81 1.66 2.34 1.98
N GLY A 82 2.32 3.07 2.89
CA GLY A 82 1.63 3.75 3.99
C GLY A 82 1.27 2.84 5.16
N GLU A 83 1.71 1.58 5.13
CA GLU A 83 1.42 0.55 6.14
C GLU A 83 1.90 0.95 7.54
N ALA A 84 3.02 1.66 7.66
CA ALA A 84 3.53 2.10 8.96
C ALA A 84 2.60 3.09 9.65
N SER A 85 2.09 4.09 8.92
CA SER A 85 1.12 5.07 9.43
C SER A 85 -0.27 4.47 9.64
N PHE A 86 -0.62 3.44 8.87
CA PHE A 86 -1.86 2.68 9.03
C PHE A 86 -1.81 1.72 10.24
N LEU A 87 -0.67 1.11 10.55
CA LEU A 87 -0.55 0.17 11.68
C LEU A 87 -0.33 0.90 13.01
N VAL A 88 0.43 2.01 13.01
CA VAL A 88 0.82 2.71 14.24
C VAL A 88 0.29 4.15 14.23
N ASN A 89 -0.60 4.45 15.17
CA ASN A 89 -1.19 5.79 15.33
C ASN A 89 -0.14 6.88 15.54
N GLY A 90 -0.37 8.06 14.97
CA GLY A 90 0.49 9.24 15.15
C GLY A 90 1.81 9.20 14.39
N ARG A 91 2.04 8.20 13.53
CA ARG A 91 3.22 8.14 12.65
C ARG A 91 3.03 9.06 11.44
N ARG A 92 3.97 9.99 11.28
CA ARG A 92 4.14 10.82 10.07
C ARG A 92 4.49 9.98 8.85
N ARG A 93 4.02 10.38 7.67
CA ARG A 93 4.48 9.84 6.37
C ARG A 93 5.97 10.11 6.18
N MET A 94 6.76 9.05 6.06
CA MET A 94 8.23 9.15 5.99
C MET A 94 8.74 9.58 4.60
N ALA A 95 7.93 9.39 3.57
CA ALA A 95 8.28 9.67 2.18
C ALA A 95 7.02 9.99 1.38
N SER A 96 7.22 10.65 0.24
CA SER A 96 6.16 10.87 -0.74
C SER A 96 6.09 9.69 -1.70
N VAL A 97 4.89 9.34 -2.13
CA VAL A 97 4.64 8.39 -3.21
C VAL A 97 3.91 9.12 -4.32
N VAL A 98 4.47 9.06 -5.54
CA VAL A 98 3.98 9.81 -6.70
C VAL A 98 3.70 8.84 -7.84
N ALA A 99 2.55 8.97 -8.47
CA ALA A 99 2.16 8.15 -9.61
C ALA A 99 3.03 8.46 -10.84
N GLN A 100 3.42 7.42 -11.56
CA GLN A 100 4.11 7.48 -12.86
C GLN A 100 3.18 6.87 -13.92
N GLY A 101 2.56 7.74 -14.72
CA GLY A 101 1.44 7.36 -15.58
C GLY A 101 0.14 7.13 -14.79
N ILE A 102 -0.74 6.29 -15.34
CA ILE A 102 -2.02 5.97 -14.68
C ILE A 102 -1.79 4.85 -13.66
N VAL A 103 -2.17 5.09 -12.41
CA VAL A 103 -2.11 4.11 -11.33
C VAL A 103 -3.51 3.86 -10.79
N ASN A 104 -3.90 2.60 -10.73
CA ASN A 104 -5.09 2.19 -9.99
C ASN A 104 -4.63 1.62 -8.65
N ALA A 105 -5.14 2.15 -7.55
CA ALA A 105 -4.78 1.70 -6.22
C ALA A 105 -6.01 1.34 -5.39
N PHE A 106 -5.86 0.31 -4.57
CA PHE A 106 -6.77 0.04 -3.46
C PHE A 106 -6.34 0.87 -2.26
N LYS A 107 -7.23 1.67 -1.70
CA LYS A 107 -7.03 2.53 -0.52
C LYS A 107 -7.84 2.00 0.64
N LEU A 108 -7.19 1.88 1.80
CA LEU A 108 -7.85 1.51 3.04
C LEU A 108 -7.40 2.46 4.14
N ASP A 109 -8.32 3.28 4.66
CA ASP A 109 -8.11 4.05 5.87
C ASP A 109 -8.66 3.33 7.11
N ARG A 110 -8.47 3.94 8.29
CA ARG A 110 -8.91 3.33 9.55
C ARG A 110 -10.43 3.24 9.66
N MET A 111 -11.16 4.25 9.18
CA MET A 111 -12.62 4.27 9.22
C MET A 111 -13.19 3.17 8.32
N ALA A 112 -12.63 3.03 7.12
CA ALA A 112 -12.89 1.96 6.19
C ALA A 112 -12.64 0.57 6.79
N LEU A 113 -11.53 0.39 7.51
CA LEU A 113 -11.23 -0.86 8.19
C LEU A 113 -12.31 -1.20 9.22
N GLU A 114 -12.83 -0.21 9.96
CA GLU A 114 -13.87 -0.40 10.97
C GLU A 114 -15.19 -0.95 10.40
N GLU A 115 -15.45 -0.76 9.11
CA GLU A 115 -16.64 -1.29 8.42
C GLU A 115 -16.65 -2.81 8.29
N PHE A 116 -15.52 -3.47 8.55
CA PHE A 116 -15.40 -4.92 8.52
C PHE A 116 -15.53 -5.56 9.90
N GLU A 117 -16.02 -6.80 9.92
CA GLU A 117 -16.09 -7.59 11.15
C GLU A 117 -14.70 -7.90 11.72
N CYS A 118 -14.64 -8.05 13.05
CA CYS A 118 -13.38 -8.24 13.78
C CYS A 118 -12.46 -9.34 13.19
N PRO A 119 -12.95 -10.54 12.83
CA PRO A 119 -12.10 -11.58 12.24
C PRO A 119 -11.43 -11.11 10.93
N PHE A 120 -12.16 -10.36 10.12
CA PHE A 120 -11.66 -9.88 8.84
C PHE A 120 -10.66 -8.73 9.01
N ARG A 121 -10.90 -7.81 9.95
CA ARG A 121 -9.93 -6.77 10.34
C ARG A 121 -8.62 -7.35 10.86
N LEU A 122 -8.70 -8.41 11.66
CA LEU A 122 -7.52 -9.11 12.18
C LEU A 122 -6.73 -9.76 11.04
N LYS A 123 -7.43 -10.37 10.08
CA LYS A 123 -6.81 -10.95 8.89
C LYS A 123 -6.06 -9.91 8.05
N ILE A 124 -6.69 -8.76 7.76
CA ILE A 124 -6.04 -7.65 7.04
C ILE A 124 -4.78 -7.20 7.79
N THR A 125 -4.88 -7.00 9.11
CA THR A 125 -3.74 -6.61 9.94
C THR A 125 -2.61 -7.63 9.89
N ASN A 126 -2.91 -8.93 9.96
CA ASN A 126 -1.91 -9.99 9.88
C ASN A 126 -1.18 -10.00 8.53
N VAL A 127 -1.90 -9.79 7.42
CA VAL A 127 -1.29 -9.66 6.08
C VAL A 127 -0.30 -8.48 6.04
N LEU A 128 -0.68 -7.34 6.62
CA LEU A 128 0.21 -6.17 6.70
C LEU A 128 1.45 -6.44 7.56
N VAL A 129 1.30 -7.14 8.69
CA VAL A 129 2.44 -7.54 9.53
C VAL A 129 3.39 -8.44 8.75
N THR A 130 2.89 -9.43 8.02
CA THR A 130 3.71 -10.29 7.15
C THR A 130 4.51 -9.46 6.14
N ILE A 131 3.86 -8.52 5.45
CA ILE A 131 4.52 -7.65 4.47
C ILE A 131 5.63 -6.80 5.11
N VAL A 132 5.39 -6.25 6.30
CA VAL A 132 6.39 -5.48 7.04
C VAL A 132 7.59 -6.35 7.42
N VAL A 133 7.35 -7.58 7.88
CA VAL A 133 8.41 -8.54 8.24
C VAL A 133 9.25 -8.89 7.00
N GLU A 134 8.61 -9.26 5.89
CA GLU A 134 9.31 -9.59 4.64
C GLU A 134 10.14 -8.41 4.10
N ARG A 135 9.66 -7.17 4.29
CA ARG A 135 10.43 -5.97 3.93
C ARG A 135 11.67 -5.82 4.79
N LEU A 136 11.55 -6.05 6.09
CA LEU A 136 12.70 -5.99 7.01
C LEU A 136 13.74 -7.04 6.63
N GLU A 137 13.32 -8.26 6.31
CA GLU A 137 14.23 -9.32 5.86
C GLU A 137 14.99 -8.92 4.59
N ARG A 138 14.29 -8.39 3.57
CA ARG A 138 14.94 -7.88 2.34
C ARG A 138 15.97 -6.78 2.60
N VAL A 139 15.67 -5.86 3.53
CA VAL A 139 16.61 -4.80 3.91
C VAL A 139 17.83 -5.38 4.62
N HIS A 140 17.66 -6.33 5.54
CA HIS A 140 18.79 -7.00 6.19
C HIS A 140 19.69 -7.70 5.16
N GLU A 141 19.12 -8.48 4.25
CA GLU A 141 19.88 -9.15 3.19
C GLU A 141 20.65 -8.16 2.29
N ALA A 142 20.05 -7.00 1.99
CA ALA A 142 20.71 -5.97 1.19
C ALA A 142 21.89 -5.33 1.93
N ILE A 143 21.76 -5.08 3.25
CA ILE A 143 22.85 -4.56 4.08
C ILE A 143 23.99 -5.58 4.16
N GLU A 144 23.69 -6.86 4.38
CA GLU A 144 24.70 -7.92 4.43
C GLU A 144 25.51 -8.00 3.14
N LYS A 145 24.85 -7.89 1.98
CA LYS A 145 25.51 -7.86 0.65
C LYS A 145 26.41 -6.64 0.43
N LEU A 146 26.15 -5.52 1.10
CA LEU A 146 26.99 -4.32 1.03
C LEU A 146 28.19 -4.39 1.98
N MET A 147 28.09 -5.20 3.04
CA MET A 147 29.13 -5.35 4.06
C MET A 147 30.09 -6.52 3.77
N GLY A 148 29.70 -7.48 2.94
CA GLY A 148 30.53 -8.59 2.46
C GLY A 148 31.21 -8.30 1.13
#